data_AF-A0A358GHK2-F1
#
_entry.id   AF-A0A358GHK2-F1
#
_cell.length_a   1.000
_cell.length_b   1.000
_cell.length_c   1.000
_cell.angle_alpha   90.00
_cell.angle_beta   90.00
_cell.angle_gamma   90.00
#
_symmetry.space_group_name_H-M   'P 1'
#
loop_
_entity.id
_entity.type
_entity.pdbx_description
1 polymer ?
#
loop_
_entity_poly.entity_id
_entity_poly.type
_entity_poly.pdbx_seq_one_letter_code
_entity_poly.pdbx_strand_id
1 'polypeptide(L)' 'MKTGISGQRLNKNGTSPRANSQVNKWNKNEGSIKFEAKVVKTNMRNSQEALDWEKANAMSLWKKGNSMSRHQQPRPWEK' A
#
# COMPACT_ATOMS: atom_id res chain seq x y z
N MET A 1 1.92 -8.17 -3.81
CA MET A 1 1.27 -7.26 -2.86
C MET A 1 2.19 -6.12 -2.49
N LYS A 2 1.61 -4.94 -2.22
CA LYS A 2 2.30 -3.82 -1.59
C LYS A 2 1.31 -3.10 -0.67
N THR A 3 1.72 -2.76 0.55
CA THR A 3 0.99 -1.82 1.42
C THR A 3 1.71 -0.48 1.54
N GLY A 4 0.99 0.55 1.97
CA GLY A 4 1.40 1.95 1.92
C GLY A 4 0.46 2.84 2.74
N ILE A 5 0.98 3.83 3.46
CA ILE A 5 0.17 4.92 4.03
C ILE A 5 0.18 6.17 3.14
N SER A 6 -0.84 7.02 3.25
CA SER A 6 -0.89 8.31 2.55
C SER A 6 -1.49 9.37 3.46
N GLY A 7 -0.87 10.55 3.55
CA GLY A 7 -1.44 11.71 4.22
C GLY A 7 -2.35 12.55 3.32
N GLN A 8 -2.47 12.21 2.03
CA GLN A 8 -3.34 12.92 1.10
C GLN A 8 -4.81 12.55 1.34
N ARG A 9 -5.70 13.54 1.17
CA ARG A 9 -7.15 13.30 1.20
C ARG A 9 -7.55 12.31 0.10
N LEU A 10 -8.52 11.46 0.39
CA LEU A 10 -9.09 10.54 -0.59
C LEU A 10 -9.83 11.32 -1.68
N ASN A 11 -9.91 10.73 -2.86
CA ASN A 11 -10.78 11.22 -3.93
C ASN A 11 -12.24 11.15 -3.51
N LYS A 12 -13.11 11.89 -4.21
CA LYS A 12 -14.57 11.88 -3.97
C LYS A 12 -15.18 10.46 -4.06
N ASN A 13 -14.56 9.58 -4.84
CA ASN A 13 -14.97 8.18 -4.98
C ASN A 13 -14.33 7.22 -3.95
N GLY A 14 -13.64 7.74 -2.92
CA GLY A 14 -13.02 6.94 -1.86
C GLY A 14 -11.67 6.30 -2.21
N THR A 15 -11.16 6.48 -3.44
CA THR A 15 -9.83 5.96 -3.84
C THR A 15 -8.69 6.85 -3.34
N SER A 16 -7.50 6.29 -3.19
CA SER A 16 -6.30 7.04 -2.78
C SER A 16 -5.55 7.58 -4.01
N PRO A 17 -5.36 8.91 -4.16
CA PRO A 17 -4.58 9.47 -5.26
C PRO A 17 -3.16 8.89 -5.37
N ARG A 18 -2.49 8.70 -4.22
CA ARG A 18 -1.16 8.09 -4.12
C ARG A 18 -1.16 6.65 -4.64
N ALA A 19 -2.12 5.83 -4.20
CA ALA A 19 -2.20 4.43 -4.61
C ALA A 19 -2.53 4.30 -6.11
N ASN A 20 -3.47 5.11 -6.61
CA ASN A 20 -3.82 5.14 -8.02
C ASN A 20 -2.61 5.50 -8.88
N SER A 21 -1.83 6.50 -8.47
CA SER A 21 -0.62 6.90 -9.19
C SER A 21 0.43 5.78 -9.27
N GLN A 22 0.60 5.02 -8.18
CA GLN A 22 1.52 3.87 -8.15
C GLN A 22 1.04 2.75 -9.07
N VAL A 23 -0.24 2.38 -8.97
CA VAL A 23 -0.84 1.33 -9.80
C VAL A 23 -0.82 1.69 -11.27
N ASN A 24 -1.16 2.93 -11.63
CA ASN A 24 -1.10 3.41 -13.01
C ASN A 24 0.32 3.34 -13.58
N LYS A 25 1.33 3.73 -12.79
CA LYS A 25 2.74 3.61 -13.20
C LYS A 25 3.13 2.15 -13.45
N TRP A 26 2.72 1.23 -12.57
CA TRP A 26 3.06 -0.17 -12.75
C TRP A 26 2.32 -0.81 -13.92
N ASN A 27 1.03 -0.54 -14.10
CA ASN A 27 0.26 -1.02 -15.25
C ASN A 27 0.83 -0.48 -16.57
N LYS A 28 1.26 0.78 -16.60
CA LYS A 28 1.95 1.36 -17.76
C LYS A 28 3.26 0.62 -18.07
N ASN A 29 4.06 0.29 -17.05
CA ASN A 29 5.31 -0.45 -17.23
C ASN A 29 5.09 -1.89 -17.71
N GLU A 30 3.96 -2.51 -17.36
CA GLU A 30 3.60 -3.87 -17.81
C GLU A 30 2.87 -3.91 -19.16
N GLY A 31 2.50 -2.75 -19.72
CA GLY A 31 1.70 -2.65 -20.95
C GLY A 31 0.29 -3.24 -20.83
N SER A 32 -0.18 -3.55 -19.63
CA SER A 32 -1.45 -4.22 -19.36
C SER A 32 -1.96 -3.92 -17.95
N ILE A 33 -3.26 -4.05 -17.73
CA ILE A 33 -3.88 -3.83 -16.41
C ILE A 33 -3.69 -5.09 -15.56
N LYS A 34 -2.66 -5.10 -14.71
CA LYS A 34 -2.32 -6.21 -13.80
C LYS A 34 -2.48 -5.87 -12.33
N PHE A 35 -2.48 -4.59 -11.98
CA PHE A 35 -2.49 -4.10 -10.61
C PHE A 35 -3.74 -3.27 -10.33
N GLU A 36 -4.22 -3.37 -9.09
CA GLU A 36 -5.38 -2.64 -8.58
C GLU A 36 -5.02 -1.95 -7.24
N ALA A 37 -5.64 -0.81 -6.98
CA ALA A 37 -5.51 -0.06 -5.73
C ALA A 37 -6.73 -0.29 -4.83
N LYS A 38 -6.49 -0.60 -3.55
CA LYS A 38 -7.56 -0.72 -2.53
C LYS A 38 -7.20 0.06 -1.27
N VAL A 39 -8.16 0.84 -0.76
CA VAL A 39 -8.08 1.46 0.56
C VAL A 39 -8.61 0.48 1.59
N VAL A 40 -7.81 0.16 2.61
CA VAL A 40 -8.14 -0.86 3.62
C VAL A 40 -8.35 -0.30 5.03
N LYS A 41 -7.82 0.89 5.32
CA LYS A 41 -8.01 1.61 6.59
C LYS A 41 -7.92 3.12 6.34
N THR A 42 -8.76 3.89 7.01
CA THR A 42 -8.83 5.36 6.96
C THR A 42 -8.87 5.94 8.37
N ASN A 43 -8.88 7.28 8.50
CA ASN A 43 -9.07 8.00 9.76
C ASN A 43 -8.08 7.61 10.87
N MET A 44 -6.80 7.40 10.52
CA MET A 44 -5.74 7.15 11.49
C MET A 44 -5.45 8.43 12.28
N ARG A 45 -5.27 8.31 13.60
CA ARG A 45 -5.22 9.47 14.50
C ARG A 45 -3.95 10.28 14.34
N ASN A 46 -2.83 9.62 14.11
CA ASN A 46 -1.52 10.25 13.98
C ASN A 46 -0.59 9.42 13.08
N SER A 47 0.54 10.02 12.72
CA SER A 47 1.55 9.39 11.86
C SER A 47 2.15 8.12 12.47
N GLN A 48 2.28 8.06 13.80
CA GLN A 48 2.85 6.89 14.48
C GLN A 48 1.93 5.66 14.35
N GLU A 49 0.64 5.83 14.62
CA GLU A 49 -0.37 4.79 14.43
C GLU A 49 -0.38 4.29 12.98
N ALA A 50 -0.23 5.20 12.02
CA ALA A 50 -0.20 4.86 10.61
C ALA A 50 1.03 3.99 10.25
N LEU A 51 2.21 4.36 10.75
CA LEU A 51 3.44 3.61 10.53
C LEU A 51 3.41 2.24 11.20
N ASP A 52 2.88 2.15 12.42
CA ASP A 52 2.78 0.88 13.14
C ASP A 52 1.76 -0.05 12.47
N TRP A 53 0.63 0.49 12.02
CA TRP A 53 -0.33 -0.24 11.21
C TRP A 53 0.29 -0.72 9.89
N GLU A 54 1.06 0.12 9.20
CA GLU A 54 1.74 -0.25 7.94
C GLU A 54 2.70 -1.42 8.16
N LYS A 55 3.54 -1.36 9.19
CA LYS A 55 4.47 -2.44 9.56
C LYS A 55 3.73 -3.73 9.89
N ALA A 56 2.72 -3.68 10.74
CA ALA A 56 1.94 -4.85 11.13
C ALA A 56 1.22 -5.49 9.93
N ASN A 57 0.63 -4.67 9.07
CA ASN A 57 -0.04 -5.12 7.87
C ASN A 57 0.95 -5.71 6.85
N ALA A 58 2.11 -5.08 6.64
CA ALA A 58 3.16 -5.60 5.76
C ALA A 58 3.65 -6.99 6.22
N MET A 59 3.87 -7.16 7.53
CA MET A 59 4.25 -8.45 8.11
C MET A 59 3.15 -9.50 7.95
N SER A 60 1.88 -9.12 8.15
CA SER A 60 0.73 -10.02 7.96
C SER A 60 0.60 -10.49 6.51
N LEU A 61 0.76 -9.59 5.54
CA LEU A 61 0.73 -9.94 4.12
C LEU A 61 1.87 -10.89 3.75
N TRP A 62 3.07 -10.66 4.28
CA TRP A 62 4.22 -11.54 4.08
C TRP A 62 3.99 -12.93 4.70
N LYS A 63 3.52 -13.01 5.95
CA LYS A 63 3.20 -14.28 6.63
C LYS A 63 2.13 -15.10 5.89
N LYS A 64 1.24 -14.45 5.15
CA LYS A 64 0.24 -15.10 4.27
C LYS A 64 0.81 -15.62 2.95
N GLY A 65 2.13 -15.55 2.74
CA GLY A 65 2.79 -16.03 1.52
C GLY A 65 2.65 -15.10 0.31
N ASN A 66 2.24 -13.85 0.50
CA ASN A 66 2.14 -12.93 -0.63
C ASN A 66 3.52 -12.52 -1.15
N SER A 67 3.68 -12.44 -2.47
CA SER A 67 4.88 -11.86 -3.07
C SER A 67 4.98 -10.36 -2.71
N MET A 68 5.96 -9.99 -1.90
CA MET A 68 6.22 -8.60 -1.45
C MET A 68 7.28 -7.88 -2.31
N SER A 69 7.53 -8.35 -3.53
CA SER A 69 8.62 -7.87 -4.41
C SER A 69 8.59 -6.37 -4.76
N ARG A 70 7.41 -5.74 -4.75
CA ARG A 70 7.24 -4.28 -5.00
C ARG A 70 7.21 -3.44 -3.72
N HIS A 71 7.41 -4.06 -2.56
CA HIS A 71 7.43 -3.37 -1.27
C HIS A 71 8.85 -2.90 -0.94
N GLN A 72 9.03 -1.60 -0.75
CA GLN A 72 10.35 -1.00 -0.49
C GLN A 72 10.59 -0.80 1.01
N GLN A 73 9.64 -0.16 1.70
CA GLN A 73 9.66 0.03 3.15
C GLN A 73 8.23 0.16 3.67
N PRO A 74 7.97 -0.27 4.93
CA PRO A 74 8.86 -1.04 5.82
C PRO A 74 8.98 -2.53 5.43
N ARG A 75 10.18 -3.15 5.55
CA ARG A 75 10.39 -4.60 5.31
C ARG A 75 10.64 -5.36 6.62
N PRO A 76 9.61 -5.53 7.48
CA PRO A 76 9.80 -6.10 8.82
C PRO A 76 10.23 -7.56 8.85
N TRP A 77 10.11 -8.29 7.74
CA TRP A 77 10.53 -9.71 7.61
C TRP A 77 12.02 -9.90 7.28
N GLU A 78 12.75 -8.84 6.96
CA GLU A 78 14.19 -8.90 6.66
C GLU A 78 15.08 -8.64 7.89
N LYS A 79 14.49 -8.65 9.08
CA LYS A 79 15.19 -8.38 10.34
C LYS A 79 15.96 -9.60 10.84
#